data_AF-A0A328IHP3-F1
#
_entry.id   AF-A0A328IHP3-F1
#
_cell.length_a   1.000
_cell.length_b   1.000
_cell.length_c   1.000
_cell.angle_alpha   90.00
_cell.angle_beta   90.00
_cell.angle_gamma   90.00
#
_symmetry.space_group_name_H-M   'P 1'
#
loop_
_entity.id
_entity.type
_entity.pdbx_description
1 polymer ?
#
loop_
_entity_poly.entity_id
_entity_poly.type
_entity_poly.pdbx_seq_one_letter_code
_entity_poly.pdbx_strand_id
1 'polypeptide(L)' 'MLKEINEGLNFPSIDELLNRIDSKYKLAYLSSKIAHIIEESKIYISNKNDEKKVLSQALLEIINNNFEIIFK' A
#
# COMPACT_ATOMS: atom_id res chain seq x y z
N MET A 1 14.76 5.64 24.45
CA MET A 1 13.58 5.34 23.62
C MET A 1 13.95 5.71 22.20
N LEU A 2 14.16 4.74 21.31
CA LEU A 2 14.39 5.04 19.89
C LEU A 2 13.05 5.54 19.34
N LYS A 3 13.03 6.77 18.83
CA LYS A 3 11.84 7.33 18.17
C LYS A 3 11.69 6.58 16.85
N GLU A 4 10.62 5.80 16.69
CA GLU A 4 10.31 5.20 15.39
C GLU A 4 10.03 6.33 14.40
N ILE A 5 10.93 6.48 13.43
CA ILE A 5 10.78 7.46 12.36
C ILE A 5 10.03 6.76 11.24
N ASN A 6 8.71 6.99 11.17
CA ASN A 6 7.83 6.51 10.10
C ASN A 6 8.01 7.39 8.85
N GLU A 7 9.20 7.30 8.24
CA GLU A 7 9.55 8.03 7.02
C GLU A 7 10.09 7.09 5.95
N GLY A 8 9.95 7.52 4.69
CA GLY A 8 10.43 6.76 3.53
C GLY A 8 9.79 5.38 3.41
N LEU A 9 10.61 4.35 3.21
CA LEU A 9 10.15 2.97 2.98
C LEU A 9 9.57 2.28 4.22
N ASN A 10 9.79 2.85 5.41
CA ASN A 10 9.22 2.34 6.65
C ASN A 10 7.77 2.81 6.86
N PHE A 11 7.28 3.69 5.99
CA PHE A 11 5.89 4.13 5.98
C PHE A 11 5.15 3.57 4.75
N PRO A 12 3.97 2.96 4.95
CA PRO A 12 3.39 2.62 6.24
C PRO A 12 4.11 1.46 6.94
N SER A 13 3.83 1.25 8.24
CA SER A 13 4.47 0.19 8.99
C SER A 13 4.02 -1.20 8.51
N ILE A 14 4.92 -2.19 8.61
CA ILE A 14 4.60 -3.56 8.22
C ILE A 14 3.49 -4.17 9.09
N ASP A 15 3.43 -3.80 10.38
CA ASP A 15 2.43 -4.32 11.30
C ASP A 15 1.03 -3.79 10.97
N GLU A 16 0.89 -2.52 10.57
CA GLU A 16 -0.39 -1.98 10.07
C GLU A 16 -0.87 -2.70 8.82
N LEU A 17 0.04 -3.01 7.89
CA LEU A 17 -0.29 -3.76 6.68
C LEU A 17 -0.73 -5.19 6.99
N LEU A 18 -0.04 -5.87 7.92
CA LEU A 18 -0.35 -7.24 8.30
C LEU A 18 -1.62 -7.35 9.17
N ASN A 19 -2.03 -6.27 9.84
CA ASN A 19 -3.34 -6.19 10.49
C ASN A 19 -4.50 -6.14 9.47
N ARG A 20 -4.22 -5.79 8.20
CA ARG A 20 -5.21 -5.82 7.10
C ARG A 20 -5.11 -7.11 6.28
N ILE A 21 -3.92 -7.69 6.18
CA ILE A 21 -3.65 -8.87 5.37
C ILE A 21 -2.88 -9.89 6.21
N ASP A 22 -3.50 -11.04 6.43
CA ASP A 22 -3.02 -12.14 7.28
C ASP A 22 -1.68 -12.79 6.87
N SER A 23 -1.12 -12.44 5.71
CA SER A 23 0.11 -13.04 5.20
C SER A 23 0.97 -12.06 4.42
N LYS A 24 2.28 -12.08 4.70
CA LYS A 24 3.30 -11.31 3.96
C LYS A 24 3.27 -11.60 2.46
N TYR A 25 2.99 -12.85 2.08
CA TYR A 25 2.92 -13.24 0.67
C TYR A 25 1.67 -12.69 -0.01
N LYS A 26 0.51 -12.71 0.66
CA LYS A 26 -0.72 -12.10 0.15
C LYS A 26 -0.57 -10.58 0.04
N LEU A 27 0.10 -9.95 0.99
CA LEU A 27 0.41 -8.51 0.95
C LEU A 27 1.27 -8.16 -0.26
N ALA A 28 2.35 -8.91 -0.53
CA ALA A 28 3.21 -8.69 -1.68
C ALA A 28 2.44 -8.87 -3.00
N TYR A 29 1.62 -9.92 -3.10
CA TYR A 29 0.80 -10.19 -4.28
C TYR A 29 -0.24 -9.09 -4.53
N LEU A 30 -0.99 -8.74 -3.49
CA LEU A 30 -2.07 -7.76 -3.58
C LEU A 30 -1.55 -6.35 -3.87
N SER A 31 -0.51 -5.91 -3.16
CA SER A 31 0.11 -4.59 -3.40
C SER A 31 0.62 -4.47 -4.84
N SER A 32 1.17 -5.54 -5.40
CA SER A 32 1.59 -5.58 -6.81
C SER A 32 0.40 -5.48 -7.77
N LYS A 33 -0.71 -6.18 -7.50
CA LYS A 33 -1.93 -6.12 -8.31
C LYS A 33 -2.58 -4.74 -8.28
N ILE A 34 -2.73 -4.16 -7.09
CA ILE A 34 -3.28 -2.81 -6.91
C ILE A 34 -2.38 -1.79 -7.62
N ALA A 35 -1.07 -1.90 -7.47
CA ALA A 35 -0.13 -1.01 -8.14
C ALA A 35 -0.28 -1.04 -9.67
N HIS A 36 -0.37 -2.23 -10.28
CA HIS A 36 -0.63 -2.34 -11.72
C HIS A 36 -1.96 -1.68 -12.14
N ILE A 37 -3.02 -1.86 -11.36
CA ILE A 37 -4.32 -1.23 -11.66
C ILE A 37 -4.21 0.30 -11.61
N ILE A 38 -3.54 0.85 -10.58
CA ILE A 38 -3.31 2.30 -10.45
C ILE A 38 -2.53 2.83 -11.66
N GLU A 39 -1.49 2.12 -12.08
CA GLU A 39 -0.67 2.48 -13.23
C GLU A 39 -1.46 2.44 -14.55
N GLU A 40 -2.21 1.37 -14.80
CA GLU A 40 -3.01 1.18 -16.02
C GLU A 40 -4.15 2.19 -16.13
N SER A 41 -4.84 2.43 -15.01
CA SER A 41 -5.98 3.36 -14.95
C SER A 41 -5.57 4.83 -14.98
N LYS A 42 -4.26 5.13 -14.85
CA LYS A 42 -3.72 6.48 -14.65
C LYS A 42 -4.45 7.24 -13.52
N ILE A 43 -4.97 6.51 -12.54
CA ILE A 43 -5.58 7.08 -11.33
C ILE A 43 -4.42 7.53 -10.45
N TYR A 44 -3.79 8.64 -10.82
CA TYR A 44 -2.87 9.32 -9.91
C TYR A 44 -3.74 9.92 -8.82
N ILE A 45 -3.82 9.24 -7.68
CA ILE A 45 -4.54 9.74 -6.52
C ILE A 45 -3.90 11.09 -6.17
N SER A 46 -4.65 12.16 -6.44
CA SER A 46 -4.23 13.55 -6.33
C SER A 46 -4.07 13.96 -4.87
N ASN A 47 -3.11 13.37 -4.18
CA ASN A 47 -2.68 13.85 -2.89
C ASN A 47 -1.55 14.85 -3.13
N LYS A 48 -1.74 16.06 -2.56
CA LYS A 48 -0.88 17.27 -2.57
C LYS A 48 0.61 17.06 -2.24
N ASN A 49 1.04 15.84 -1.99
CA ASN A 49 2.42 15.46 -1.80
C ASN A 49 2.85 14.69 -3.06
N ASP A 50 3.26 15.46 -4.06
CA ASP A 50 3.78 14.99 -5.33
C ASP A 50 4.77 13.80 -5.16
N GLU A 51 4.65 12.83 -6.07
CA GLU A 51 5.59 11.73 -6.32
C GLU A 51 5.67 10.56 -5.32
N LYS A 52 4.57 10.17 -4.68
CA LYS A 52 4.53 8.80 -4.12
C LYS A 52 4.53 7.78 -5.26
N LYS A 53 5.56 6.92 -5.32
CA LYS A 53 5.63 5.79 -6.26
C LYS A 53 4.31 5.00 -6.22
N VAL A 54 3.93 4.43 -7.35
CA VAL A 54 2.68 3.65 -7.50
C VAL A 54 2.53 2.59 -6.40
N LEU A 55 3.62 1.92 -6.03
CA LEU A 55 3.61 0.95 -4.92
C LEU A 55 3.25 1.59 -3.57
N SER A 56 3.77 2.77 -3.27
CA SER A 56 3.43 3.50 -2.04
C SER A 56 1.95 3.89 -2.00
N GLN A 57 1.36 4.22 -3.15
CA GLN A 57 -0.09 4.45 -3.25
C GLN A 57 -0.87 3.15 -3.01
N ALA A 58 -0.45 2.03 -3.61
CA ALA A 58 -1.07 0.74 -3.39
C ALA A 58 -1.05 0.29 -1.91
N LEU A 59 0.06 0.51 -1.20
CA LEU A 59 0.15 0.23 0.23
C LEU A 59 -0.79 1.11 1.07
N LEU A 60 -1.04 2.35 0.65
CA LEU A 60 -2.02 3.24 1.30
C LEU A 60 -3.45 2.78 1.05
N GLU A 61 -3.79 2.34 -0.16
CA GLU A 61 -5.10 1.77 -0.46
C GLU A 61 -5.38 0.52 0.40
N ILE A 62 -4.35 -0.28 0.67
CA ILE A 62 -4.47 -1.44 1.57
C ILE A 62 -4.84 -1.00 3.00
N ILE A 63 -4.21 0.05 3.51
CA ILE A 63 -4.49 0.56 4.86
C ILE A 63 -5.88 1.16 4.97
N ASN A 64 -6.26 1.91 3.94
CA ASN A 64 -7.58 2.53 3.83
C ASN A 64 -8.70 1.51 3.59
N ASN A 65 -8.35 0.25 3.30
CA ASN A 65 -9.28 -0.83 2.99
C ASN A 65 -10.17 -0.51 1.77
N ASN A 66 -9.57 0.16 0.78
CA ASN A 66 -10.21 0.63 -0.46
C ASN A 66 -10.10 -0.39 -1.61
N PHE A 67 -10.10 -1.67 -1.29
CA PHE A 67 -9.96 -2.73 -2.29
C PHE A 67 -10.87 -3.91 -1.91
N GLU A 68 -11.24 -4.68 -2.92
CA GLU A 68 -11.94 -5.96 -2.75
C GLU A 68 -11.16 -7.03 -3.50
N ILE A 69 -10.86 -8.14 -2.82
CA ILE A 69 -10.18 -9.29 -3.42
C ILE A 69 -10.81 -10.59 -2.93
N ILE A 70 -11.02 -11.51 -3.88
CA ILE A 70 -11.45 -12.89 -3.59
C ILE A 70 -10.29 -13.80 -3.95
N PHE A 71 -9.64 -14.37 -2.94
CA PHE A 71 -8.68 -15.45 -3.14
C PHE A 71 -9.45 -16.73 -3.46
N LYS A 72 -9.26 -17.28 -4.67
CA LYS A 72 -9.81 -18.57 -5.09
C LYS A 72 -8.86 -19.70 -4.72
#